data_AF-A0AAU5M237-F1
#
_entry.id   AF-A0AAU5M237-F1
#
_cell.length_a   1.000
_cell.length_b   1.000
_cell.length_c   1.000
_cell.angle_alpha   90.00
_cell.angle_beta   90.00
_cell.angle_gamma   90.00
#
_symmetry.space_group_name_H-M   'P 1'
#
loop_
_entity.id
_entity.type
_entity.pdbx_description
1 polymer ?
#
loop_
_entity_poly.entity_id
_entity_poly.type
_entity_poly.pdbx_seq_one_letter_code
_entity_poly.pdbx_strand_id
1 'polypeptide(L)'
;MTNWASVEGIRGDLAGVLGRFRGGGTWAFSFGDGGPEAVMLTYDEFEDLGGEGKFTVGDEVLEPAVLAEELPRLMEAVRAGSGAPVVWGEDGEPEAVLMSTTQYRDLRGDDHPPAGVVDDPTVRTYATEPLPSSKPLDLDEWAARMGPETQELLEELRREDREGS
;
A
#
# COMPACT_ATOMS: atom_id res chain seq x y z
N MET A 1 -3.81 13.69 -9.20
CA MET A 1 -2.34 13.51 -9.22
C MET A 1 -1.93 13.20 -7.81
N THR A 2 -1.42 12.01 -7.56
CA THR A 2 -0.81 11.67 -6.27
C THR A 2 0.49 12.47 -6.18
N ASN A 3 0.61 13.33 -5.18
CA ASN A 3 1.84 14.08 -4.93
C ASN A 3 2.67 13.25 -3.96
N TRP A 4 3.70 12.56 -4.44
CA TRP A 4 4.60 11.79 -3.59
C TRP A 4 5.49 12.73 -2.79
N ALA A 5 5.86 12.30 -1.58
CA ALA A 5 6.89 13.00 -0.84
C ALA A 5 8.23 12.90 -1.60
N SER A 6 8.98 14.00 -1.66
CA SER A 6 10.34 13.96 -2.22
C SER A 6 11.31 13.32 -1.25
N VAL A 7 12.46 12.86 -1.75
CA VAL A 7 13.51 12.29 -0.90
C VAL A 7 13.97 13.32 0.13
N GLU A 8 14.21 14.56 -0.29
CA GLU A 8 14.62 15.64 0.61
C GLU A 8 13.51 16.02 1.62
N GLY A 9 12.24 15.91 1.23
CA GLY A 9 11.12 16.11 2.12
C GLY A 9 11.07 15.09 3.25
N ILE A 10 11.27 13.80 2.92
CA ILE A 10 11.37 12.73 3.93
C ILE A 10 12.60 12.91 4.79
N ARG A 11 13.75 13.19 4.18
CA ARG A 11 15.00 13.45 4.90
C ARG A 11 14.87 14.51 5.99
N GLY A 12 14.15 15.60 5.68
CA GLY A 12 13.94 16.71 6.59
C GLY A 12 12.91 16.46 7.70
N ASP A 13 12.17 15.34 7.65
CA ASP A 13 10.98 15.11 8.50
C ASP A 13 10.83 13.65 9.00
N LEU A 14 11.93 12.91 9.16
CA LEU A 14 11.89 11.52 9.65
C LEU A 14 11.25 11.40 11.05
N ALA A 15 11.51 12.35 11.95
CA ALA A 15 10.86 12.38 13.27
C ALA A 15 9.34 12.58 13.14
N GLY A 16 8.89 13.41 12.19
CA GLY A 16 7.48 13.58 11.88
C GLY A 16 6.85 12.33 11.30
N VAL A 17 7.59 11.56 10.50
CA VAL A 17 7.15 10.23 10.00
C VAL A 17 6.90 9.27 11.16
N LEU A 18 7.86 9.10 12.09
CA LEU A 18 7.66 8.25 13.27
C LEU A 18 6.49 8.73 14.13
N GLY A 19 6.36 10.04 14.35
CA GLY A 19 5.24 10.62 15.07
C GLY A 19 3.88 10.23 14.49
N ARG A 20 3.76 10.16 13.15
CA ARG A 20 2.52 9.72 12.48
C ARG A 20 2.28 8.22 12.61
N PHE A 21 3.33 7.41 12.49
CA PHE A 21 3.25 5.95 12.66
C PHE A 21 2.81 5.58 14.09
N ARG A 22 3.43 6.18 15.11
CA ARG A 22 3.01 6.02 16.52
C ARG A 22 1.57 6.46 16.76
N GLY A 23 1.12 7.50 16.04
CA GLY A 23 -0.26 7.99 16.10
C GLY A 23 -1.29 7.13 15.37
N GLY A 24 -0.87 6.06 14.67
CA GLY A 24 -1.74 5.23 13.83
C GLY A 24 -2.35 5.97 12.64
N GLY A 25 -1.83 7.15 12.31
CA GLY A 25 -2.45 8.06 11.35
C GLY A 25 -2.03 7.84 9.90
N THR A 26 -1.05 6.96 9.64
CA THR A 26 -0.50 6.73 8.30
C THR A 26 -0.09 5.28 8.15
N TRP A 27 -0.50 4.66 7.04
CA TRP A 27 -0.08 3.31 6.63
C TRP A 27 1.20 3.41 5.80
N ALA A 28 1.70 2.29 5.28
CA ALA A 28 2.80 2.32 4.31
C ALA A 28 2.55 3.36 3.20
N PHE A 29 3.58 4.13 2.84
CA PHE A 29 3.50 5.16 1.80
C PHE A 29 4.76 5.20 0.93
N SER A 30 4.57 5.52 -0.35
CA SER A 30 5.67 5.66 -1.30
C SER A 30 6.22 7.10 -1.36
N PHE A 31 7.50 7.23 -1.65
CA PHE A 31 8.19 8.51 -1.85
C PHE A 31 9.30 8.40 -2.92
N GLY A 32 9.74 9.55 -3.44
CA GLY A 32 10.77 9.65 -4.48
C GLY A 32 10.74 10.99 -5.23
N ASP A 33 11.80 11.28 -5.98
CA ASP A 33 11.98 12.60 -6.63
C ASP A 33 11.30 12.73 -8.02
N GLY A 34 10.75 11.63 -8.52
CA GLY A 34 10.07 11.57 -9.83
C GLY A 34 8.94 10.53 -9.91
N GLY A 35 8.56 9.94 -8.79
CA GLY A 35 7.63 8.82 -8.72
C GLY A 35 7.81 8.03 -7.42
N PRO A 36 7.08 6.91 -7.26
CA PRO A 36 7.28 5.99 -6.15
C PRO A 36 8.57 5.19 -6.37
N GLU A 37 9.64 5.54 -5.65
CA GLU A 37 10.94 4.88 -5.73
C GLU A 37 11.15 3.94 -4.53
N ALA A 38 10.81 4.42 -3.34
CA ALA A 38 10.90 3.69 -2.09
C ALA A 38 9.58 3.78 -1.31
N VAL A 39 9.43 2.89 -0.34
CA VAL A 39 8.29 2.78 0.57
C VAL A 39 8.80 2.89 2.00
N MET A 40 8.08 3.65 2.82
CA MET A 40 8.17 3.58 4.28
C MET A 40 6.95 2.90 4.84
N LEU A 41 7.15 2.01 5.81
CA LEU A 41 6.11 1.29 6.55
C LEU A 41 6.52 1.16 8.02
N THR A 42 5.55 0.90 8.90
CA THR A 42 5.84 0.54 10.30
C THR A 42 6.53 -0.81 10.38
N TYR A 43 7.35 -1.02 11.42
CA TYR A 43 7.95 -2.31 11.68
C TYR A 43 6.89 -3.40 11.91
N ASP A 44 5.82 -3.09 12.64
CA ASP A 44 4.69 -4.02 12.85
C ASP A 44 4.09 -4.52 11.53
N GLU A 45 3.78 -3.62 10.58
CA GLU A 45 3.30 -4.01 9.24
C GLU A 45 4.32 -4.90 8.50
N PHE A 46 5.61 -4.61 8.63
CA PHE A 46 6.66 -5.44 8.05
C PHE A 46 6.68 -6.86 8.66
N GLU A 47 6.59 -6.96 9.99
CA GLU A 47 6.54 -8.22 10.73
C GLU A 47 5.28 -9.03 10.39
N ASP A 48 4.11 -8.38 10.39
CA ASP A 48 2.81 -8.98 10.07
C ASP A 48 2.77 -9.59 8.67
N LEU A 49 3.47 -8.97 7.71
CA LEU A 49 3.61 -9.47 6.34
C LEU A 49 4.70 -10.56 6.20
N GLY A 50 5.34 -10.96 7.30
CA GLY A 50 6.39 -11.97 7.37
C GLY A 50 7.73 -11.50 6.81
N GLY A 51 8.03 -10.20 6.94
CA GLY A 51 9.21 -9.57 6.37
C GLY A 51 10.54 -10.18 6.83
N GLU A 52 10.66 -10.52 8.10
CA GLU A 52 11.87 -11.17 8.67
C GLU A 52 12.19 -12.53 8.02
N GLY A 53 11.17 -13.23 7.53
CA GLY A 53 11.36 -14.50 6.82
C GLY A 53 11.70 -14.34 5.34
N LYS A 54 11.41 -13.18 4.75
CA LYS A 54 11.55 -12.89 3.31
C LYS A 54 12.82 -12.12 3.00
N PHE A 55 13.28 -11.27 3.92
CA PHE A 55 14.40 -10.37 3.71
C PHE A 55 15.40 -10.49 4.84
N THR A 56 16.68 -10.43 4.49
CA THR A 56 17.74 -10.17 5.48
C THR A 56 17.76 -8.69 5.78
N VAL A 57 17.41 -8.33 7.01
CA VAL A 57 17.60 -6.99 7.56
C VAL A 57 18.91 -6.95 8.37
N GLY A 58 19.53 -5.77 8.48
CA GLY A 58 20.67 -5.60 9.36
C GLY A 58 20.26 -5.68 10.83
N ASP A 59 21.18 -6.12 11.70
CA ASP A 59 20.96 -6.18 13.16
C ASP A 59 20.91 -4.78 13.81
N GLU A 60 21.26 -3.74 13.07
CA GLU A 60 21.33 -2.35 13.53
C GLU A 60 20.05 -1.59 13.17
N VAL A 61 19.43 -0.99 14.17
CA VAL A 61 18.33 -0.02 14.00
C VAL A 61 18.93 1.36 13.83
N LEU A 62 18.70 2.00 12.68
CA LEU A 62 19.22 3.35 12.44
C LEU A 62 18.38 4.42 13.15
N GLU A 63 19.07 5.33 13.83
CA GLU A 63 18.45 6.54 14.37
C GLU A 63 18.01 7.49 13.25
N PRO A 64 16.96 8.32 13.43
CA PRO A 64 16.46 9.22 12.38
C PRO A 64 17.53 10.16 11.82
N ALA A 65 18.43 10.67 12.66
CA ALA A 65 19.52 11.53 12.21
C ALA A 65 20.52 10.79 11.30
N VAL A 66 20.85 9.54 11.64
CA VAL A 66 21.75 8.70 10.85
C VAL A 66 21.09 8.32 9.53
N LEU A 67 19.81 7.93 9.58
CA LEU A 67 19.04 7.65 8.38
C LEU A 67 18.97 8.88 7.46
N ALA A 68 18.77 10.09 7.99
CA ALA A 68 18.76 11.32 7.19
C ALA A 68 20.09 11.56 6.45
N GLU A 69 21.21 11.18 7.04
CA GLU A 69 22.54 11.29 6.41
C GLU A 69 22.74 10.21 5.34
N GLU A 70 22.33 8.98 5.60
CA GLU A 70 22.50 7.84 4.68
C GLU A 70 21.43 7.79 3.57
N LEU A 71 20.30 8.47 3.73
CA LEU A 71 19.15 8.37 2.81
C LEU A 71 19.52 8.60 1.34
N PRO A 72 20.33 9.61 0.96
CA PRO A 72 20.73 9.77 -0.44
C PRO A 72 21.44 8.55 -1.02
N ARG A 73 22.34 7.93 -0.24
CA ARG A 73 23.07 6.72 -0.64
C ARG A 73 22.15 5.51 -0.74
N LEU A 74 21.22 5.36 0.21
CA LEU A 74 20.22 4.29 0.16
C LEU A 74 19.34 4.42 -1.09
N MET A 75 18.94 5.65 -1.45
CA MET A 75 18.16 5.89 -2.65
C MET A 75 18.93 5.60 -3.95
N GLU A 76 20.26 5.83 -3.99
CA GLU A 76 21.09 5.36 -5.11
C GLU A 76 21.06 3.84 -5.25
N ALA A 77 21.15 3.10 -4.13
CA ALA A 77 21.06 1.64 -4.14
C ALA A 77 19.68 1.19 -4.65
N VAL A 78 18.59 1.77 -4.13
CA VAL A 78 17.21 1.49 -4.54
C VAL A 78 17.04 1.70 -6.05
N ARG A 79 17.52 2.83 -6.59
CA ARG A 79 17.45 3.13 -8.04
C ARG A 79 18.28 2.16 -8.87
N ALA A 80 19.38 1.65 -8.34
CA ALA A 80 20.17 0.59 -8.96
C ALA A 80 19.52 -0.81 -8.84
N GLY A 81 18.34 -0.92 -8.20
CA GLY A 81 17.68 -2.21 -7.96
C GLY A 81 18.41 -3.08 -6.93
N SER A 82 19.15 -2.44 -6.03
CA SER A 82 20.02 -3.07 -5.04
C SER A 82 19.73 -2.50 -3.65
N GLY A 83 20.19 -3.20 -2.60
CA GLY A 83 20.00 -2.76 -1.22
C GLY A 83 18.98 -3.59 -0.47
N ALA A 84 19.26 -3.84 0.80
CA ALA A 84 18.36 -4.54 1.70
C ALA A 84 17.37 -3.55 2.34
N PRO A 85 16.23 -4.05 2.87
CA PRO A 85 15.38 -3.22 3.72
C PRO A 85 16.17 -2.72 4.93
N VAL A 86 15.92 -1.46 5.30
CA VAL A 86 16.61 -0.78 6.40
C VAL A 86 15.62 -0.56 7.54
N VAL A 87 15.94 -1.08 8.71
CA VAL A 87 15.16 -0.89 9.94
C VAL A 87 15.65 0.35 10.66
N TRP A 88 14.73 1.17 11.15
CA TRP A 88 15.04 2.43 11.80
C TRP A 88 13.99 2.80 12.84
N GLY A 89 14.37 3.65 13.78
CA GLY A 89 13.57 4.04 14.93
C GLY A 89 14.40 4.80 15.96
N GLU A 90 13.80 5.18 17.08
CA GLU A 90 14.48 5.91 18.15
C GLU A 90 14.94 4.98 19.28
N ASP A 91 16.05 5.32 19.92
CA ASP A 91 16.63 4.62 21.08
C ASP A 91 16.95 3.14 20.80
N GLY A 92 17.22 2.79 19.54
CA GLY A 92 17.50 1.44 19.08
C GLY A 92 16.28 0.52 18.97
N GLU A 93 15.06 1.02 19.17
CA GLU A 93 13.84 0.25 18.99
C GLU A 93 13.39 0.25 17.52
N PRO A 94 13.08 -0.92 16.92
CA PRO A 94 12.65 -0.98 15.53
C PRO A 94 11.22 -0.47 15.39
N GLU A 95 11.03 0.65 14.70
CA GLU A 95 9.71 1.29 14.57
C GLU A 95 9.23 1.38 13.13
N ALA A 96 10.16 1.45 12.18
CA ALA A 96 9.86 1.62 10.78
C ALA A 96 10.89 0.92 9.91
N VAL A 97 10.48 0.67 8.66
CA VAL A 97 11.31 0.08 7.63
C VAL A 97 11.30 0.98 6.40
N LEU A 98 12.46 1.11 5.76
CA LEU A 98 12.61 1.66 4.42
C LEU A 98 12.93 0.51 3.47
N MET A 99 12.21 0.43 2.35
CA MET A 99 12.52 -0.53 1.29
C MET A 99 12.16 0.02 -0.09
N SER A 100 12.66 -0.62 -1.14
CA SER A 100 12.22 -0.32 -2.51
C SER A 100 10.76 -0.71 -2.74
N THR A 101 10.11 -0.08 -3.73
CA THR A 101 8.75 -0.47 -4.15
C THR A 101 8.68 -1.92 -4.64
N THR A 102 9.74 -2.45 -5.25
CA THR A 102 9.84 -3.87 -5.67
C THR A 102 9.82 -4.80 -4.46
N GLN A 103 10.65 -4.53 -3.44
CA GLN A 103 10.67 -5.31 -2.20
C GLN A 103 9.33 -5.24 -1.47
N TYR A 104 8.65 -4.09 -1.46
CA TYR A 104 7.34 -3.99 -0.83
C TYR A 104 6.27 -4.82 -1.56
N ARG A 105 6.35 -4.95 -2.90
CA ARG A 105 5.48 -5.89 -3.65
C ARG A 105 5.79 -7.33 -3.29
N ASP A 106 7.06 -7.70 -3.24
CA ASP A 106 7.49 -9.05 -2.85
C ASP A 106 7.07 -9.38 -1.40
N LEU A 107 7.14 -8.38 -0.51
CA LEU A 107 6.64 -8.48 0.87
C LEU A 107 5.14 -8.79 0.90
N ARG A 108 4.34 -8.12 0.06
CA ARG A 108 2.89 -8.32 -0.01
C ARG A 108 2.49 -9.56 -0.82
N GLY A 109 3.38 -10.07 -1.66
CA GLY A 109 3.07 -11.09 -2.66
C GLY A 109 2.25 -10.54 -3.84
N ASP A 110 2.40 -9.24 -4.14
CA ASP A 110 1.71 -8.57 -5.24
C ASP A 110 2.44 -8.81 -6.58
N ASP A 111 1.69 -8.75 -7.69
CA ASP A 111 2.26 -8.82 -9.04
C ASP A 111 3.12 -7.59 -9.35
N HIS A 112 4.16 -7.79 -10.18
CA HIS A 112 5.03 -6.70 -10.63
C HIS A 112 4.45 -6.00 -11.86
N PRO A 113 4.45 -4.65 -11.90
CA PRO A 113 3.97 -3.93 -13.06
C PRO A 113 4.88 -4.16 -14.27
N PRO A 114 4.35 -4.03 -15.51
CA PRO A 114 5.18 -4.06 -16.71
C PRO A 114 6.26 -2.97 -16.67
N ALA A 115 7.41 -3.24 -17.31
CA ALA A 115 8.51 -2.28 -17.35
C ALA A 115 8.07 -0.91 -17.93
N GLY A 116 8.43 0.17 -17.23
CA GLY A 116 8.11 1.54 -17.63
C GLY A 116 6.74 2.04 -17.16
N VAL A 117 5.94 1.22 -16.47
CA VAL A 117 4.70 1.65 -15.84
C VAL A 117 5.01 2.25 -14.47
N VAL A 118 4.63 3.51 -14.26
CA VAL A 118 4.70 4.16 -12.95
C VAL A 118 3.50 3.69 -12.14
N ASP A 119 3.77 2.87 -11.12
CA ASP A 119 2.78 2.28 -10.23
C ASP A 119 3.22 2.43 -8.78
N ASP A 120 2.30 2.88 -7.93
CA ASP A 120 2.53 3.06 -6.49
C ASP A 120 1.93 1.86 -5.74
N PRO A 121 2.75 0.96 -5.17
CA PRO A 121 2.26 -0.26 -4.52
C PRO A 121 1.53 0.02 -3.20
N THR A 122 1.62 1.25 -2.68
CA THR A 122 0.92 1.68 -1.46
C THR A 122 -0.49 2.19 -1.76
N VAL A 123 -0.77 2.54 -3.02
CA VAL A 123 -2.09 2.97 -3.48
C VAL A 123 -2.81 1.77 -4.07
N ARG A 124 -3.74 1.19 -3.31
CA ARG A 124 -4.64 0.16 -3.82
C ARG A 124 -5.65 0.78 -4.79
N THR A 125 -5.33 0.74 -6.08
CA THR A 125 -6.29 1.04 -7.13
C THR A 125 -7.10 -0.22 -7.40
N TYR A 126 -8.26 -0.37 -6.75
CA TYR A 126 -9.23 -1.37 -7.19
C TYR A 126 -9.71 -0.92 -8.58
N ALA A 127 -9.44 -1.72 -9.61
CA ALA A 127 -10.11 -1.58 -10.89
C ALA A 127 -11.60 -1.89 -10.66
N THR A 128 -12.37 -0.87 -10.27
CA THR A 128 -13.83 -0.96 -10.14
C THR A 128 -14.53 -0.90 -11.49
N GLU A 129 -13.78 -0.68 -12.56
CA GLU A 129 -14.31 -0.78 -13.91
C GLU A 129 -14.69 -2.23 -14.20
N PRO A 130 -15.92 -2.48 -14.68
CA PRO A 130 -16.32 -3.82 -15.09
C PRO A 130 -15.33 -4.35 -16.14
N LEU A 131 -14.86 -5.59 -15.98
CA LEU A 131 -14.10 -6.26 -17.03
C LEU A 131 -14.85 -6.16 -18.37
N PRO A 132 -14.18 -6.16 -19.53
CA PRO A 132 -14.85 -6.06 -20.83
C PRO A 132 -15.91 -7.15 -21.09
N SER A 133 -15.79 -8.29 -20.40
CA SER A 133 -16.73 -9.41 -20.43
C SER A 133 -17.84 -9.34 -19.37
N SER A 134 -17.79 -8.36 -18.47
CA SER A 134 -18.80 -8.16 -17.44
C SER A 134 -20.12 -7.78 -18.08
N LYS A 135 -21.16 -8.52 -17.74
CA LYS A 135 -22.53 -8.18 -18.09
C LYS A 135 -23.17 -7.43 -16.91
N PRO A 136 -24.06 -6.46 -17.18
CA PRO A 136 -24.90 -5.89 -16.13
C PRO A 136 -25.64 -6.99 -15.38
N LEU A 137 -25.79 -6.84 -14.07
CA LEU A 137 -26.58 -7.77 -13.26
C LEU A 137 -28.06 -7.62 -13.66
N ASP A 138 -28.65 -8.69 -14.18
CA ASP A 138 -30.10 -8.80 -14.35
C ASP A 138 -30.71 -9.32 -13.04
N LEU A 139 -31.47 -8.45 -12.35
CA LEU A 139 -32.07 -8.78 -11.05
C LEU A 139 -33.13 -9.87 -11.16
N ASP A 140 -33.82 -9.98 -12.30
CA ASP A 140 -34.83 -11.02 -12.52
C ASP A 140 -34.16 -12.39 -12.74
N GLU A 141 -33.08 -12.43 -13.53
CA GLU A 141 -32.26 -13.65 -13.70
C GLU A 141 -31.61 -14.08 -12.38
N TRP A 142 -31.10 -13.12 -11.61
CA TRP A 142 -30.49 -13.39 -10.31
C TRP A 142 -31.51 -13.91 -9.29
N ALA A 143 -32.68 -13.27 -9.19
CA ALA A 143 -33.75 -13.70 -8.29
C ALA A 143 -34.28 -15.10 -8.67
N ALA A 144 -34.44 -15.38 -9.97
CA ALA A 144 -34.80 -16.70 -10.45
C ALA A 144 -33.78 -17.79 -10.07
N ARG A 145 -32.49 -17.43 -10.01
CA ARG A 145 -31.41 -18.35 -9.59
C ARG A 145 -31.39 -18.59 -8.07
N MET A 146 -31.79 -17.60 -7.27
CA MET A 146 -31.79 -17.68 -5.81
C MET A 146 -33.05 -18.36 -5.25
N GLY A 147 -34.14 -18.39 -6.02
CA GLY A 147 -35.34 -19.17 -5.73
C GLY A 147 -36.61 -18.31 -5.55
N PRO A 148 -37.77 -18.96 -5.37
CA PRO A 148 -39.08 -18.30 -5.39
C PRO A 148 -39.23 -17.24 -4.28
N GLU A 149 -38.64 -17.46 -3.11
CA GLU A 149 -38.67 -16.48 -2.01
C GLU A 149 -37.96 -15.17 -2.37
N THR A 150 -36.89 -15.24 -3.17
CA THR A 150 -36.16 -14.03 -3.62
C THR A 150 -36.92 -13.30 -4.73
N GLN A 151 -37.68 -14.03 -5.56
CA GLN A 151 -38.55 -13.42 -6.56
C GLN A 151 -39.71 -12.67 -5.91
N GLU A 152 -40.35 -13.26 -4.90
CA GLU A 152 -41.42 -12.62 -4.14
C GLU A 152 -40.93 -11.35 -3.45
N LEU A 153 -39.75 -11.39 -2.83
CA LEU A 153 -39.11 -10.22 -2.23
C LEU A 153 -38.84 -9.11 -3.26
N LEU A 154 -38.37 -9.45 -4.46
CA LEU A 154 -38.12 -8.47 -5.51
C LEU A 154 -39.43 -7.84 -6.03
N GLU A 155 -40.52 -8.62 -6.09
CA GLU A 155 -41.84 -8.13 -6.45
C GLU A 155 -42.45 -7.21 -5.38
N GLU A 156 -42.23 -7.52 -4.10
CA GLU A 156 -42.63 -6.68 -2.97
C GLU A 156 -41.92 -5.32 -3.02
N LEU A 157 -40.59 -5.30 -3.16
CA LEU A 157 -39.81 -4.06 -3.28
C LEU A 157 -40.25 -3.19 -4.48
N ARG A 158 -40.56 -3.80 -5.63
CA ARG A 158 -41.07 -3.10 -6.83
C ARG A 158 -42.48 -2.55 -6.66
N ARG A 159 -43.25 -3.07 -5.70
CA ARG A 159 -44.60 -2.59 -5.37
C ARG A 159 -44.49 -1.37 -4.46
N GLU A 160 -43.65 -1.47 -3.43
CA GLU A 160 -43.38 -0.38 -2.48
C GLU A 160 -42.83 0.87 -3.18
N ASP A 161 -41.85 0.73 -4.10
CA ASP A 161 -41.29 1.86 -4.86
C ASP A 161 -42.33 2.61 -5.72
N ARG A 162 -43.35 1.89 -6.20
CA ARG A 162 -44.46 2.47 -6.98
C ARG A 162 -45.51 3.16 -6.11
N GLU A 163 -45.66 2.71 -4.87
CA GLU A 163 -46.61 3.27 -3.91
C GLU A 163 -46.02 4.48 -3.15
N GLY A 164 -44.69 4.60 -3.11
CA GLY A 164 -43.97 5.72 -2.50
C GLY A 164 -43.62 6.91 -3.42
N SER A 165 -43.98 6.86 -4.72
CA SER A 165 -43.77 7.95 -5.70
C SER A 165 -45.02 8.79 -5.96
#